data_AF-A0A965YKW6-F1
#
_entry.id   AF-A0A965YKW6-F1
#
_cell.length_a   1.000
_cell.length_b   1.000
_cell.length_c   1.000
_cell.angle_alpha   90.00
_cell.angle_beta   90.00
_cell.angle_gamma   90.00
#
_symmetry.space_group_name_H-M   'P 1'
#
loop_
_entity.id
_entity.type
_entity.pdbx_description
1 polymer ?
#
loop_
_entity_poly.entity_id
_entity_poly.type
_entity_poly.pdbx_seq_one_letter_code
_entity_poly.pdbx_strand_id
1 'polypeptide(L)'
;MENIKNTINALIQEGKYNDALVSINAYLAENQNSDEAWFLAGNVYRKMENWQGAMNAYIKAMDINPESPAKAAYGMIVSILDFYDKNRYNQ
;
A
#
# COMPACT_ATOMS: atom_id res chain seq x y z
N MET A 1 -11.41 -12.23 11.36
CA MET A 1 -10.80 -11.27 10.40
C MET A 1 -10.01 -10.16 11.10
N GLU A 2 -10.41 -9.66 12.27
CA GLU A 2 -9.67 -8.59 12.98
C GLU A 2 -8.25 -8.98 13.41
N ASN A 3 -8.02 -10.26 13.67
CA ASN A 3 -6.72 -10.76 14.12
C ASN A 3 -5.61 -10.60 13.07
N ILE A 4 -5.89 -10.90 11.79
CA ILE A 4 -4.87 -10.84 10.74
C ILE A 4 -4.45 -9.39 10.43
N LYS A 5 -5.38 -8.44 10.55
CA LYS A 5 -5.09 -7.01 10.38
C LYS A 5 -4.14 -6.50 11.46
N ASN A 6 -4.40 -6.87 12.71
CA ASN A 6 -3.53 -6.51 13.83
C ASN A 6 -2.15 -7.12 13.68
N THR A 7 -2.07 -8.38 13.22
CA THR A 7 -0.79 -9.03 12.89
C THR A 7 -0.06 -8.29 11.77
N ILE A 8 -0.71 -7.97 10.65
CA ILE A 8 -0.11 -7.24 9.53
C ILE A 8 0.43 -5.88 9.99
N ASN A 9 -0.37 -5.14 10.77
CA ASN A 9 0.05 -3.84 11.30
C ASN A 9 1.26 -3.98 12.24
N ALA A 10 1.28 -4.98 13.12
CA ALA A 10 2.43 -5.26 13.98
C ALA A 10 3.68 -5.58 13.16
N LEU A 11 3.58 -6.44 12.14
CA LEU A 11 4.69 -6.78 11.24
C LEU A 11 5.22 -5.54 10.50
N ILE A 12 4.34 -4.62 10.08
CA ILE A 12 4.73 -3.34 9.47
C ILE A 12 5.52 -2.47 10.47
N GLN A 13 5.06 -2.37 11.72
CA GLN A 13 5.76 -1.60 12.76
C GLN A 13 7.11 -2.21 13.12
N GLU A 14 7.22 -3.54 13.09
CA GLU A 14 8.47 -4.28 13.32
C GLU A 14 9.44 -4.26 12.12
N GLY A 15 9.03 -3.70 10.98
CA GLY A 15 9.84 -3.68 9.75
C GLY A 15 9.88 -5.02 9.01
N LYS A 16 9.06 -6.00 9.40
CA LYS A 16 8.96 -7.33 8.78
C LYS A 16 8.05 -7.29 7.56
N TYR A 17 8.47 -6.54 6.56
CA TYR A 17 7.64 -6.24 5.38
C TYR A 17 7.30 -7.48 4.55
N ASN A 18 8.24 -8.41 4.38
CA ASN A 18 7.97 -9.65 3.64
C ASN A 18 6.93 -10.52 4.33
N ASP A 19 7.00 -10.68 5.65
CA ASP A 19 6.02 -11.44 6.44
C ASP A 19 4.64 -10.76 6.40
N ALA A 20 4.62 -9.43 6.42
CA ALA A 20 3.38 -8.66 6.24
C ALA A 20 2.75 -8.94 4.87
N LEU A 21 3.54 -8.94 3.79
CA LEU A 21 3.05 -9.26 2.44
C LEU A 21 2.54 -10.71 2.33
N VAL A 22 3.21 -11.67 2.96
CA VAL A 22 2.74 -13.07 3.01
C VAL A 22 1.37 -13.13 3.70
N SER A 23 1.23 -12.46 4.84
CA SER A 23 -0.03 -12.39 5.59
C SER A 23 -1.15 -11.70 4.80
N ILE A 24 -0.81 -10.64 4.05
CA ILE A 24 -1.75 -9.94 3.17
C ILE A 24 -2.19 -10.83 2.00
N ASN A 25 -1.26 -11.57 1.38
CA ASN A 25 -1.59 -12.50 0.30
C ASN A 25 -2.52 -13.62 0.78
N ALA A 26 -2.30 -14.15 1.98
CA ALA A 26 -3.23 -15.09 2.60
C ALA A 26 -4.61 -14.46 2.83
N TYR A 27 -4.66 -13.22 3.28
CA TYR A 27 -5.92 -12.49 3.47
C TYR A 27 -6.68 -12.26 2.15
N LEU A 28 -5.96 -11.91 1.08
CA LEU A 28 -6.50 -11.76 -0.27
C LEU A 28 -6.98 -13.09 -0.87
N ALA A 29 -6.36 -14.22 -0.52
CA ALA A 29 -6.79 -15.53 -0.99
C ALA A 29 -8.20 -15.89 -0.47
N GLU A 30 -8.51 -15.49 0.77
CA GLU A 30 -9.84 -15.68 1.37
C GLU A 30 -10.83 -14.57 0.98
N ASN A 31 -10.34 -13.34 0.76
CA ASN A 31 -11.15 -12.16 0.48
C ASN A 31 -10.62 -11.43 -0.76
N GLN A 32 -10.87 -12.04 -1.93
CA GLN A 32 -10.29 -11.59 -3.21
C GLN A 32 -10.63 -10.13 -3.58
N ASN A 33 -11.74 -9.60 -3.06
CA ASN A 33 -12.19 -8.23 -3.32
C ASN A 33 -12.11 -7.34 -2.05
N SER A 34 -11.04 -7.47 -1.25
CA SER A 34 -10.81 -6.57 -0.12
C SER A 34 -9.95 -5.37 -0.53
N ASP A 35 -10.56 -4.19 -0.66
CA ASP A 35 -9.83 -2.94 -0.89
C ASP A 35 -8.84 -2.65 0.24
N GLU A 36 -9.23 -2.95 1.47
CA GLU A 36 -8.42 -2.79 2.66
C GLU A 36 -7.14 -3.64 2.62
N ALA A 37 -7.21 -4.87 2.12
CA ALA A 37 -6.03 -5.72 1.97
C ALA A 37 -5.02 -5.12 0.98
N TRP A 38 -5.51 -4.62 -0.16
CA TRP A 38 -4.70 -3.91 -1.15
C TRP A 38 -4.14 -2.58 -0.60
N PHE A 39 -4.91 -1.87 0.22
CA PHE A 39 -4.45 -0.68 0.93
C PHE A 39 -3.30 -1.00 1.90
N LEU A 40 -3.41 -2.08 2.68
CA LEU A 40 -2.33 -2.54 3.56
C LEU A 40 -1.10 -2.96 2.76
N ALA A 41 -1.25 -3.65 1.62
CA ALA A 41 -0.14 -3.97 0.72
C ALA A 41 0.58 -2.71 0.24
N GLY A 42 -0.18 -1.69 -0.18
CA GLY A 42 0.38 -0.42 -0.60
C GLY A 42 1.17 0.27 0.51
N ASN A 43 0.67 0.22 1.75
CA ASN A 43 1.40 0.75 2.91
C ASN A 43 2.72 0.01 3.17
N VAL A 44 2.74 -1.32 3.02
CA VAL A 44 3.97 -2.12 3.14
C VAL A 44 4.97 -1.71 2.07
N TYR A 45 4.58 -1.69 0.80
CA TYR A 45 5.46 -1.28 -0.30
C TYR A 45 5.99 0.14 -0.13
N ARG A 46 5.15 1.06 0.36
CA ARG A 46 5.56 2.43 0.67
C ARG A 46 6.64 2.48 1.75
N LYS A 47 6.51 1.65 2.79
CA LYS A 47 7.53 1.51 3.85
C LYS A 47 8.84 0.90 3.35
N MET A 48 8.76 0.06 2.32
CA MET A 48 9.93 -0.47 1.60
C MET A 48 10.51 0.50 0.56
N GLU A 49 9.99 1.73 0.46
CA GLU A 49 10.33 2.71 -0.59
C GLU A 49 10.09 2.20 -2.02
N ASN A 50 9.31 1.13 -2.17
CA ASN A 50 8.87 0.62 -3.45
C ASN A 50 7.64 1.40 -3.91
N TRP A 51 7.87 2.61 -4.42
CA TRP A 51 6.81 3.53 -4.85
C TRP A 51 5.91 2.92 -5.93
N GLN A 52 6.48 2.20 -6.89
CA GLN A 52 5.70 1.56 -7.95
C GLN A 52 4.77 0.46 -7.40
N GLY A 53 5.30 -0.40 -6.52
CA GLY A 53 4.49 -1.43 -5.86
C GLY A 53 3.37 -0.82 -5.02
N ALA A 54 3.68 0.26 -4.29
CA ALA A 54 2.70 0.98 -3.50
C ALA A 54 1.57 1.57 -4.36
N MET A 55 1.93 2.26 -5.45
CA MET A 55 0.96 2.82 -6.40
C MET A 55 0.06 1.76 -7.00
N ASN A 56 0.64 0.64 -7.48
CA ASN A 56 -0.13 -0.46 -8.08
C ASN A 56 -1.14 -1.05 -7.08
N ALA A 57 -0.73 -1.26 -5.82
CA ALA A 57 -1.60 -1.77 -4.78
C ALA A 57 -2.71 -0.77 -4.42
N TYR A 58 -2.41 0.53 -4.31
CA TYR A 58 -3.44 1.53 -4.07
C TYR A 58 -4.43 1.67 -5.23
N ILE A 59 -3.98 1.54 -6.48
CA ILE A 59 -4.88 1.51 -7.64
C ILE A 59 -5.84 0.33 -7.53
N LYS A 60 -5.35 -0.88 -7.19
CA LYS A 60 -6.23 -2.03 -6.97
C LYS A 60 -7.25 -1.83 -5.87
N ALA A 61 -6.86 -1.18 -4.77
CA ALA A 61 -7.80 -0.82 -3.72
C ALA A 61 -8.88 0.16 -4.22
N MET A 62 -8.51 1.17 -5.00
CA MET A 62 -9.45 2.14 -5.59
C MET A 62 -10.37 1.53 -6.65
N ASP A 63 -9.88 0.55 -7.43
CA ASP A 63 -10.69 -0.19 -8.41
C ASP A 63 -11.81 -0.97 -7.73
N ILE A 64 -11.57 -1.49 -6.52
CA ILE A 64 -12.55 -2.23 -5.72
C ILE A 64 -13.47 -1.26 -4.97
N ASN A 65 -12.89 -0.25 -4.32
CA ASN A 65 -13.61 0.76 -3.56
C ASN A 65 -13.04 2.16 -3.87
N PRO A 66 -13.73 2.96 -4.69
CA PRO A 66 -13.30 4.31 -5.05
C PRO A 66 -13.16 5.28 -3.85
N GLU A 67 -13.85 5.00 -2.74
CA GLU A 67 -13.81 5.76 -1.50
C GLU A 67 -12.76 5.23 -0.50
N SER A 68 -11.94 4.26 -0.93
CA SER A 68 -10.88 3.68 -0.10
C SER A 68 -9.85 4.75 0.31
N PRO A 69 -9.30 4.68 1.54
CA PRO A 69 -8.20 5.53 1.98
C PRO A 69 -6.97 5.49 1.05
N ALA A 70 -6.86 4.45 0.22
CA ALA A 70 -5.86 4.31 -0.83
C ALA A 70 -5.78 5.52 -1.78
N LYS A 71 -6.89 6.23 -2.02
CA LYS A 71 -6.90 7.42 -2.88
C LYS A 71 -6.02 8.54 -2.35
N ALA A 72 -6.13 8.83 -1.05
CA ALA A 72 -5.29 9.84 -0.41
C ALA A 72 -3.81 9.41 -0.39
N ALA A 73 -3.55 8.13 -0.10
CA ALA A 73 -2.19 7.59 -0.07
C ALA A 73 -1.53 7.60 -1.46
N TYR A 74 -2.27 7.25 -2.51
CA TYR A 74 -1.82 7.34 -3.90
C TYR A 74 -1.48 8.78 -4.28
N GLY A 75 -2.37 9.74 -3.99
CA GLY A 75 -2.14 11.16 -4.26
C GLY A 75 -0.91 11.72 -3.55
N MET A 76 -0.61 11.24 -2.34
CA MET A 76 0.61 11.59 -1.61
C MET A 76 1.87 11.11 -2.34
N ILE A 77 1.88 9.86 -2.84
CA ILE A 77 3.04 9.32 -3.59
C ILE A 77 3.23 10.10 -4.90
N VAL A 78 2.16 10.35 -5.64
CA VAL A 78 2.22 11.15 -6.88
C VAL A 78 2.81 12.53 -6.60
N SER A 79 2.38 13.20 -5.52
CA SER A 79 2.91 14.51 -5.15
C SER A 79 4.40 14.47 -4.79
N ILE A 80 4.83 13.41 -4.10
CA ILE A 80 6.25 13.21 -3.75
C ILE A 80 7.08 13.04 -5.03
N LEU A 81 6.64 12.19 -5.96
CA LEU A 81 7.36 11.93 -7.21
C LEU A 81 7.39 13.15 -8.13
N ASP A 82 6.27 13.87 -8.29
CA ASP A 82 6.20 15.11 -9.07
C ASP A 82 7.15 16.19 -8.52
N PHE A 83 7.28 16.31 -7.20
CA PHE A 83 8.27 17.20 -6.58
C PHE A 83 9.70 16.79 -6.91
N TYR A 84 10.03 15.49 -6.82
CA TYR A 84 11.37 14.99 -7.18
C TYR A 84 11.69 15.21 -8.66
N ASP A 85 10.73 14.99 -9.56
CA ASP A 85 10.95 15.16 -10.99
C ASP A 85 11.13 16.64 -11.37
N LYS A 86 10.35 17.56 -10.80
CA LYS A 86 10.53 19.00 -11.01
C LYS A 86 11.89 19.51 -10.54
N ASN A 87 12.42 18.96 -9.44
CA ASN A 87 13.75 19.33 -8.94
C ASN A 87 14.89 18.84 -9.85
N ARG A 88 14.66 17.83 -10.70
CA ARG A 88 15.66 17.33 -11.66
C ARG A 88 15.81 18.20 -12.90
N TYR A 89 14.79 18.97 -13.27
CA TYR A 89 14.81 19.87 -14.44
C TYR A 89 15.08 21.33 -14.09
N ASN A 90 15.12 21.69 -12.80
CA ASN A 90 15.35 23.05 -12.33
C ASN A 90 16.80 23.33 -11.88
N GLN A 91 17.78 22.57 -12.38
CA GLN A 91 19.23 22.84 -12.23
C GLN A 91 19.85 23.11 -13.60
#